data_AF-A0A0Q5EI18-F1
#
_entry.id   AF-A0A0Q5EI18-F1
#
_cell.length_a   1.000
_cell.length_b   1.000
_cell.length_c   1.000
_cell.angle_alpha   90.00
_cell.angle_beta   90.00
_cell.angle_gamma   90.00
#
_symmetry.space_group_name_H-M   'P 1'
#
loop_
_entity.id
_entity.type
_entity.pdbx_description
1 polymer ?
#
loop_
_entity_poly.entity_id
_entity_poly.type
_entity_poly.pdbx_seq_one_letter_code
_entity_poly.pdbx_strand_id
1 'polypeptide(L)'
;MAFGRLLNALRTGGTDPLGVVDAAPAPVGETEDEATARHLDELRDSVRSVGRDLPTLLTSQLRQIDDQLRLVVATIAEQGASTEQRVLLDAMITDYLPTPLRSFLALPAEDRGDDSRSTIVFARQLELIEETIRDLLNQIRIGAIAELSTHGRFLSDKFQEPDAGLVLGGH
;
A
#
# COMPACT_ATOMS: atom_id res chain seq x y z
N MET A 1 41.24 -6.38 -41.66
CA MET A 1 41.37 -5.07 -42.32
C MET A 1 40.08 -4.30 -42.06
N ALA A 2 39.99 -3.08 -41.54
CA ALA A 2 40.92 -2.04 -41.11
C ALA A 2 40.15 -1.21 -40.05
N PHE A 3 40.58 -1.03 -38.79
CA PHE A 3 41.69 -0.16 -38.34
C PHE A 3 41.78 1.22 -39.02
N GLY A 4 40.66 1.75 -39.53
CA GLY A 4 40.63 3.04 -40.25
C GLY A 4 39.68 4.11 -39.70
N ARG A 5 38.81 3.82 -38.71
CA ARG A 5 37.79 4.79 -38.22
C ARG A 5 38.07 5.42 -36.85
N LEU A 6 39.04 4.89 -36.09
CA LEU A 6 39.29 5.37 -34.72
C LEU A 6 40.21 6.60 -34.65
N LEU A 7 40.95 6.92 -35.71
CA LEU A 7 41.95 7.99 -35.69
C LEU A 7 41.44 9.35 -36.20
N ASN A 8 40.18 9.46 -36.62
CA ASN A 8 39.61 10.73 -37.11
C ASN A 8 38.75 11.47 -36.06
N ALA A 9 38.47 10.86 -34.90
CA ALA A 9 37.62 11.47 -33.86
C ALA A 9 38.40 12.30 -32.81
N LEU A 10 39.74 12.25 -32.83
CA LEU A 10 40.58 12.89 -31.81
C LEU A 10 41.17 14.25 -32.25
N ARG A 11 40.69 14.86 -33.34
CA ARG A 11 41.29 16.08 -33.91
C ARG A 11 40.38 17.32 -33.96
N THR A 12 39.15 17.27 -33.46
CA THR A 12 38.31 18.47 -33.38
C THR A 12 37.85 18.68 -31.95
N GLY A 13 38.69 19.43 -31.21
CA GLY A 13 38.23 20.15 -30.03
C GLY A 13 37.21 21.19 -30.45
N GLY A 14 35.97 21.00 -30.01
CA GLY A 14 34.96 22.03 -29.87
C GLY A 14 34.49 21.97 -28.43
N THR A 15 34.77 23.02 -27.67
CA THR A 15 34.17 23.27 -26.36
C THR A 15 32.71 23.65 -26.56
N ASP A 16 31.86 22.66 -26.85
CA ASP A 16 30.43 22.83 -26.64
C ASP A 16 30.18 22.72 -25.13
N PRO A 17 29.47 23.69 -24.51
CA PRO A 17 29.06 23.53 -23.13
C PRO A 17 28.23 22.25 -23.07
N LEU A 18 28.55 21.37 -22.12
CA LEU A 18 27.77 20.18 -21.81
C LEU A 18 26.31 20.61 -21.67
N GLY A 19 25.54 20.40 -22.74
CA GLY A 19 24.10 20.57 -22.69
C GLY A 19 23.63 19.61 -21.63
N VAL A 20 23.21 20.14 -20.49
CA VAL A 20 22.39 19.40 -19.54
C VAL A 20 21.18 19.00 -20.35
N VAL A 21 21.18 17.74 -20.80
CA VAL A 21 19.98 17.15 -21.38
C VAL A 21 19.01 17.14 -20.22
N ASP A 22 18.11 18.11 -20.20
CA ASP A 22 16.94 18.11 -19.33
C ASP A 22 16.08 16.93 -19.80
N ALA A 23 16.52 15.73 -19.41
CA ALA A 23 15.79 14.51 -19.63
C ALA A 23 14.55 14.65 -18.76
N ALA A 24 13.45 15.05 -19.40
CA ALA A 24 12.14 15.05 -18.79
C ALA A 24 11.99 13.72 -18.02
N PRO A 25 11.62 13.76 -16.72
CA PRO A 25 11.53 12.56 -15.92
C PRO A 25 10.64 11.56 -16.66
N ALA A 26 11.13 10.32 -16.78
CA ALA A 26 10.34 9.24 -17.36
C ALA A 26 8.96 9.22 -16.66
N PRO A 27 7.86 8.91 -17.39
CA PRO A 27 6.56 8.83 -16.77
C PRO A 27 6.66 7.89 -15.56
N VAL A 28 6.35 8.43 -14.38
CA VAL A 28 6.33 7.66 -13.13
C VAL A 28 5.27 6.57 -13.34
N GLY A 29 5.70 5.31 -13.36
CA GLY A 29 4.78 4.18 -13.44
C GLY A 29 3.85 4.12 -12.23
N GLU A 30 2.79 3.31 -12.33
CA GLU A 30 1.87 3.05 -11.20
C GLU A 30 2.68 2.60 -9.97
N THR A 31 2.43 3.24 -8.83
CA THR A 31 3.01 2.84 -7.55
C THR A 31 2.32 1.60 -6.98
N GLU A 32 2.98 0.86 -6.10
CA GLU A 32 2.36 -0.31 -5.43
C GLU A 32 1.09 0.06 -4.65
N ASP A 33 1.08 1.24 -4.02
CA ASP A 33 -0.06 1.75 -3.27
C ASP A 33 -1.25 2.10 -4.22
N GLU A 34 -0.97 2.68 -5.40
CA GLU A 34 -1.99 2.92 -6.44
C GLU A 34 -2.54 1.61 -7.01
N ALA A 35 -1.67 0.63 -7.29
CA ALA A 35 -2.08 -0.69 -7.77
C ALA A 35 -2.98 -1.39 -6.74
N THR A 36 -2.64 -1.32 -5.46
CA THR A 36 -3.43 -1.88 -4.35
C THR A 36 -4.81 -1.21 -4.27
N ALA A 37 -4.86 0.13 -4.39
CA ALA A 37 -6.13 0.86 -4.40
C ALA A 37 -7.02 0.45 -5.58
N ARG A 38 -6.43 0.26 -6.77
CA ARG A 38 -7.14 -0.26 -7.94
C ARG A 38 -7.65 -1.67 -7.73
N HIS A 39 -6.85 -2.58 -7.17
CA HIS A 39 -7.30 -3.94 -6.85
C HIS A 39 -8.48 -3.94 -5.86
N LEU A 40 -8.53 -3.01 -4.91
CA LEU A 40 -9.66 -2.86 -3.99
C LEU A 40 -10.94 -2.42 -4.72
N ASP A 41 -10.84 -1.51 -5.68
CA ASP A 41 -11.98 -1.11 -6.50
C ASP A 41 -12.47 -2.26 -7.39
N GLU A 42 -11.55 -3.02 -7.99
CA GLU A 42 -11.88 -4.24 -8.76
C GLU A 42 -12.58 -5.30 -7.90
N LEU A 43 -12.11 -5.53 -6.67
CA LEU A 43 -12.74 -6.42 -5.71
C LEU A 43 -14.18 -5.97 -5.40
N ARG A 44 -14.37 -4.68 -5.11
CA ARG A 44 -15.69 -4.13 -4.81
C ARG A 44 -16.67 -4.31 -5.96
N ASP A 45 -16.22 -4.04 -7.18
CA ASP A 45 -17.06 -4.21 -8.37
C ASP A 45 -17.39 -5.68 -8.61
N SER A 46 -16.43 -6.59 -8.41
CA SER A 46 -16.66 -8.03 -8.45
C SER A 46 -17.73 -8.46 -7.42
N VAL A 47 -17.60 -8.05 -6.14
CA VAL A 47 -18.58 -8.35 -5.09
C VAL A 47 -19.97 -7.79 -5.44
N ARG A 48 -20.05 -6.56 -5.95
CA ARG A 48 -21.32 -5.95 -6.36
C ARG A 48 -21.98 -6.73 -7.49
N SER A 49 -21.21 -7.23 -8.46
CA SER A 49 -21.74 -7.97 -9.61
C SER A 49 -22.45 -9.27 -9.21
N VAL A 50 -22.01 -9.91 -8.13
CA VAL A 50 -22.56 -11.17 -7.60
C VAL A 50 -23.49 -10.97 -6.41
N GLY A 51 -23.76 -9.72 -6.00
CA GLY A 51 -24.49 -9.43 -4.77
C GLY A 51 -25.91 -9.99 -4.69
N ARG A 52 -26.55 -10.28 -5.83
CA ARG A 52 -27.87 -10.94 -5.88
C ARG A 52 -27.82 -12.40 -5.48
N ASP A 53 -26.66 -13.03 -5.64
CA ASP A 53 -26.42 -14.44 -5.35
C ASP A 53 -25.86 -14.65 -3.93
N LEU A 54 -25.69 -13.58 -3.17
CA LEU A 54 -25.13 -13.62 -1.82
C LEU A 54 -26.24 -13.51 -0.75
N PRO A 55 -26.16 -14.34 0.29
CA PRO A 55 -26.83 -14.11 1.57
C PRO A 55 -26.72 -12.66 2.07
N THR A 56 -27.76 -12.21 2.76
CA THR A 56 -27.81 -10.84 3.31
C THR A 56 -26.67 -10.61 4.30
N LEU A 57 -26.40 -11.62 5.15
CA LEU A 57 -25.33 -11.58 6.14
C LEU A 57 -23.95 -11.36 5.50
N LEU A 58 -23.63 -12.14 4.46
CA LEU A 58 -22.33 -12.06 3.76
C LEU A 58 -22.19 -10.75 3.02
N THR A 59 -23.27 -10.26 2.39
CA THR A 59 -23.28 -8.96 1.72
C THR A 59 -22.97 -7.82 2.70
N SER A 60 -23.54 -7.87 3.90
CA SER A 60 -23.29 -6.87 4.95
C SER A 60 -21.83 -6.90 5.42
N GLN A 61 -21.29 -8.09 5.72
CA GLN A 61 -19.91 -8.24 6.18
C GLN A 61 -18.89 -7.83 5.11
N LEU A 62 -19.09 -8.24 3.85
CA LEU A 62 -18.20 -7.84 2.75
C LEU A 62 -18.19 -6.33 2.53
N ARG A 63 -19.34 -5.66 2.70
CA ARG A 63 -19.40 -4.19 2.63
C ARG A 63 -18.62 -3.54 3.78
N GLN A 64 -18.76 -4.06 4.99
CA GLN A 64 -18.01 -3.56 6.14
C GLN A 64 -16.50 -3.75 5.95
N ILE A 65 -16.09 -4.88 5.39
CA ILE A 65 -14.69 -5.15 5.01
C ILE A 65 -14.21 -4.15 3.94
N ASP A 66 -14.98 -3.88 2.87
CA ASP A 66 -14.63 -2.86 1.86
C ASP A 66 -14.42 -1.48 2.50
N ASP A 67 -15.34 -1.05 3.37
CA ASP A 67 -15.24 0.24 4.08
C ASP A 67 -13.97 0.32 4.94
N GLN A 68 -13.59 -0.78 5.60
CA GLN A 68 -12.37 -0.84 6.40
C GLN A 68 -11.10 -0.88 5.56
N LEU A 69 -11.06 -1.66 4.49
CA LEU A 69 -9.92 -1.71 3.58
C LEU A 69 -9.65 -0.35 2.95
N ARG A 70 -10.70 0.40 2.58
CA ARG A 70 -10.57 1.79 2.09
C ARG A 70 -9.93 2.69 3.13
N LEU A 71 -10.30 2.54 4.39
CA LEU A 71 -9.68 3.27 5.48
C LEU A 71 -8.19 2.90 5.65
N VAL A 72 -7.83 1.62 5.50
CA VAL A 72 -6.42 1.18 5.53
C VAL A 72 -5.65 1.81 4.38
N VAL A 73 -6.13 1.67 3.14
CA VAL A 73 -5.48 2.26 1.95
C VAL A 73 -5.25 3.76 2.12
N ALA A 74 -6.27 4.50 2.56
CA ALA A 74 -6.14 5.93 2.82
C ALA A 74 -5.12 6.23 3.93
N THR A 75 -5.12 5.44 5.01
CA THR A 75 -4.16 5.60 6.11
C THR A 75 -2.73 5.33 5.64
N ILE A 76 -2.50 4.31 4.80
CA ILE A 76 -1.18 4.03 4.22
C ILE A 76 -0.71 5.18 3.33
N ALA A 77 -1.59 5.74 2.50
CA ALA A 77 -1.25 6.88 1.66
C ALA A 77 -0.84 8.12 2.47
N GLU A 78 -1.44 8.30 3.66
CA GLU A 78 -1.16 9.45 4.54
C GLU A 78 0.05 9.24 5.46
N GLN A 79 0.20 8.04 6.03
CA GLN A 79 1.13 7.76 7.14
C GLN A 79 2.27 6.82 6.74
N GLY A 80 2.19 6.22 5.56
CA GLY A 80 3.04 5.12 5.16
C GLY A 80 2.68 3.82 5.87
N ALA A 81 3.39 2.76 5.48
CA ALA A 81 3.34 1.44 6.09
C ALA A 81 4.69 0.76 5.92
N SER A 82 4.92 -0.38 6.58
CA SER A 82 6.03 -1.26 6.25
C SER A 82 5.77 -2.04 4.96
N THR A 83 6.81 -2.65 4.38
CA THR A 83 6.67 -3.53 3.22
C THR A 83 5.76 -4.72 3.54
N GLU A 84 5.92 -5.33 4.71
CA GLU A 84 5.11 -6.48 5.15
C GLU A 84 3.63 -6.12 5.29
N GLN A 85 3.34 -4.91 5.78
CA GLN A 85 1.97 -4.39 5.90
C GLN A 85 1.33 -4.18 4.52
N ARG A 86 2.08 -3.68 3.53
CA ARG A 86 1.62 -3.54 2.14
C ARG A 86 1.36 -4.90 1.50
N VAL A 87 2.30 -5.84 1.64
CA VAL A 87 2.17 -7.20 1.12
C VAL A 87 0.94 -7.90 1.72
N LEU A 88 0.71 -7.75 3.03
CA LEU A 88 -0.47 -8.32 3.69
C LEU A 88 -1.77 -7.70 3.17
N LEU A 89 -1.81 -6.37 3.01
CA LEU A 89 -2.98 -5.69 2.46
C LEU A 89 -3.32 -6.15 1.04
N ASP A 90 -2.32 -6.18 0.15
CA ASP A 90 -2.51 -6.64 -1.22
C ASP A 90 -2.98 -8.09 -1.24
N ALA A 91 -2.34 -9.00 -0.48
CA ALA A 91 -2.76 -10.40 -0.38
C ALA A 91 -4.21 -10.57 0.12
N MET A 92 -4.67 -9.74 1.06
CA MET A 92 -6.06 -9.75 1.51
C MET A 92 -7.02 -9.39 0.37
N ILE A 93 -6.67 -8.38 -0.43
CA ILE A 93 -7.48 -7.87 -1.53
C ILE A 93 -7.48 -8.83 -2.73
N THR A 94 -6.33 -9.41 -3.07
CA THR A 94 -6.15 -10.19 -4.30
C THR A 94 -6.38 -11.69 -4.13
N ASP A 95 -6.23 -12.21 -2.91
CA ASP A 95 -6.33 -13.65 -2.65
C ASP A 95 -7.26 -14.01 -1.48
N TYR A 96 -7.01 -13.49 -0.27
CA TYR A 96 -7.70 -14.01 0.92
C TYR A 96 -9.19 -13.71 0.94
N LEU A 97 -9.65 -12.61 0.33
CA LEU A 97 -11.08 -12.33 0.13
C LEU A 97 -11.63 -12.97 -1.16
N PRO A 98 -11.02 -12.79 -2.34
CA PRO A 98 -11.58 -13.32 -3.59
C PRO A 98 -11.66 -14.84 -3.64
N THR A 99 -10.70 -15.56 -3.07
CA THR A 99 -10.61 -17.03 -3.20
C THR A 99 -11.72 -17.76 -2.44
N PRO A 100 -11.99 -17.45 -1.15
CA PRO A 100 -13.14 -18.01 -0.43
C PRO A 100 -14.48 -17.58 -1.03
N LEU A 101 -14.60 -16.33 -1.49
CA LEU A 101 -15.82 -15.86 -2.15
C LEU A 101 -16.14 -16.67 -3.42
N ARG A 102 -15.12 -16.87 -4.29
CA ARG A 102 -15.27 -17.71 -5.48
C ARG A 102 -15.64 -19.14 -5.12
N SER A 103 -15.04 -19.70 -4.07
CA SER A 103 -15.35 -21.04 -3.58
C SER A 103 -16.79 -21.15 -3.07
N PHE A 104 -17.27 -20.14 -2.34
CA PHE A 104 -18.66 -20.08 -1.88
C PHE A 104 -19.63 -19.98 -3.06
N LEU A 105 -19.37 -19.12 -4.04
CA LEU A 105 -20.22 -18.95 -5.22
C LEU A 105 -20.28 -20.18 -6.13
N ALA A 106 -19.27 -21.04 -6.10
CA ALA A 106 -19.25 -22.30 -6.83
C ALA A 106 -20.18 -23.37 -6.23
N LEU A 107 -20.71 -23.15 -5.02
CA LEU A 107 -21.66 -24.09 -4.39
C LEU A 107 -23.04 -24.05 -5.07
N PRO A 108 -23.78 -25.18 -5.04
CA PRO A 108 -25.19 -25.20 -5.45
C PRO A 108 -26.02 -24.14 -4.72
N ALA A 109 -27.05 -23.61 -5.37
CA ALA A 109 -27.87 -22.55 -4.78
C ALA A 109 -28.56 -22.99 -3.48
N GLU A 110 -28.93 -24.27 -3.35
CA GLU A 110 -29.49 -24.81 -2.10
C GLU A 110 -28.54 -24.71 -0.89
N ASP A 111 -27.23 -24.72 -1.13
CA ASP A 111 -26.20 -24.66 -0.08
C ASP A 111 -25.74 -23.23 0.26
N ARG A 112 -26.34 -22.22 -0.40
CA ARG A 112 -25.99 -20.80 -0.25
C ARG A 112 -27.11 -19.98 0.39
N GLY A 113 -28.06 -20.63 1.08
CA GLY A 113 -29.10 -19.95 1.85
C GLY A 113 -28.56 -19.24 3.11
N ASP A 114 -29.31 -18.28 3.65
CA ASP A 114 -28.90 -17.47 4.81
C ASP A 114 -28.52 -18.33 6.03
N ASP A 115 -29.29 -19.39 6.33
CA ASP A 115 -29.06 -20.29 7.48
C ASP A 115 -28.21 -21.52 7.12
N SER A 116 -27.67 -21.58 5.90
CA SER A 116 -26.87 -22.73 5.47
C SER A 116 -25.56 -22.84 6.26
N ARG A 117 -25.09 -24.07 6.44
CA ARG A 117 -23.78 -24.31 7.09
C ARG A 117 -22.65 -23.58 6.35
N SER A 118 -22.69 -23.55 5.02
CA SER A 118 -21.68 -22.90 4.18
C SER A 118 -21.66 -21.39 4.41
N THR A 119 -22.83 -20.75 4.50
CA THR A 119 -22.94 -19.32 4.82
C THR A 119 -22.38 -19.01 6.21
N ILE A 120 -22.72 -19.81 7.22
CA ILE A 120 -22.21 -19.62 8.59
C ILE A 120 -20.69 -19.76 8.66
N VAL A 121 -20.13 -20.76 7.97
CA VAL A 121 -18.68 -20.98 7.93
C VAL A 121 -17.98 -19.82 7.22
N PHE A 122 -18.51 -19.36 6.08
CA PHE A 122 -17.90 -18.26 5.35
C PHE A 122 -18.01 -16.94 6.13
N ALA A 123 -19.13 -16.68 6.80
CA ALA A 123 -19.29 -15.50 7.65
C ALA A 123 -18.22 -15.45 8.76
N ARG A 124 -17.91 -16.58 9.40
CA ARG A 124 -16.82 -16.66 10.39
C ARG A 124 -15.45 -16.41 9.78
N GLN A 125 -15.21 -16.83 8.54
CA GLN A 125 -13.96 -16.52 7.84
C GLN A 125 -13.85 -15.02 7.57
N LEU A 126 -14.95 -14.37 7.15
CA LEU A 126 -14.98 -12.92 6.97
C LEU A 126 -14.73 -12.17 8.28
N GLU A 127 -15.27 -12.63 9.41
CA GLU A 127 -14.99 -12.05 10.74
C GLU A 127 -13.49 -12.08 11.09
N LEU A 128 -12.80 -13.19 10.81
CA LEU A 128 -11.35 -13.30 11.03
C LEU A 128 -10.55 -12.36 10.12
N ILE A 129 -10.97 -12.20 8.86
CA ILE A 129 -10.36 -11.25 7.94
C ILE A 129 -10.59 -9.82 8.44
N GLU A 130 -11.81 -9.52 8.88
CA GLU A 130 -12.16 -8.21 9.43
C GLU A 130 -11.30 -7.85 10.66
N GLU A 131 -11.14 -8.80 11.60
CA GLU A 131 -10.25 -8.64 12.76
C GLU A 131 -8.82 -8.34 12.33
N THR A 132 -8.30 -9.09 11.36
CA THR A 132 -6.94 -8.90 10.81
C THR A 132 -6.76 -7.52 10.18
N ILE A 133 -7.76 -7.01 9.45
CA ILE A 133 -7.74 -5.67 8.84
C ILE A 133 -7.71 -4.59 9.91
N ARG A 134 -8.51 -4.73 10.97
CA ARG A 134 -8.53 -3.78 12.10
C ARG A 134 -7.19 -3.76 12.83
N ASP A 135 -6.59 -4.93 13.03
CA ASP A 135 -5.26 -5.04 13.65
C ASP A 135 -4.18 -4.39 12.79
N LEU A 136 -4.20 -4.63 11.47
CA LEU A 136 -3.30 -3.99 10.53
C LEU A 136 -3.41 -2.46 10.61
N LEU A 137 -4.64 -1.91 10.59
CA LEU A 137 -4.88 -0.48 10.72
C LEU A 137 -4.32 0.08 12.02
N ASN A 138 -4.52 -0.63 13.13
CA ASN A 138 -4.01 -0.23 14.44
C ASN A 138 -2.48 -0.22 14.47
N GLN A 139 -1.84 -1.24 13.88
CA GLN A 139 -0.37 -1.32 13.79
C GLN A 139 0.22 -0.17 12.99
N ILE A 140 -0.38 0.20 11.86
CA ILE A 140 0.06 1.35 11.04
C ILE A 140 0.02 2.63 11.89
N ARG A 141 -1.09 2.89 12.57
CA ARG A 141 -1.27 4.08 13.42
C ARG A 141 -0.29 4.14 14.58
N ILE A 142 -0.06 3.00 15.26
CA ILE A 142 0.93 2.92 16.34
C ILE A 142 2.34 3.18 15.82
N GLY A 143 2.68 2.63 14.65
CA GLY A 143 3.96 2.87 13.99
C GLY A 143 4.22 4.36 13.72
N ALA A 144 3.24 5.04 13.13
CA ALA A 144 3.33 6.48 12.85
C ALA A 144 3.51 7.32 14.14
N ILE A 145 2.79 7.00 15.21
CA ILE A 145 2.93 7.67 16.52
C ILE A 145 4.35 7.45 17.10
N ALA A 146 4.89 6.23 16.99
CA ALA A 146 6.23 5.92 17.48
C ALA A 146 7.32 6.69 16.71
N GLU A 147 7.15 6.84 15.39
CA GLU A 147 8.05 7.62 14.53
C GLU A 147 8.02 9.11 14.89
N LEU A 148 6.84 9.70 15.10
CA LEU A 148 6.69 11.08 15.55
C LEU A 148 7.34 11.32 16.91
N SER A 149 7.18 10.38 17.85
CA SER A 149 7.80 10.46 19.17
C SER A 149 9.34 10.42 19.08
N THR A 150 9.88 9.57 18.21
CA THR A 150 11.32 9.43 17.99
C THR A 150 11.90 10.70 17.36
N HIS A 151 11.26 11.23 16.31
CA HIS A 151 11.67 12.49 15.69
C HIS A 151 11.59 13.68 16.66
N GLY A 152 10.54 13.76 17.50
CA GLY A 152 10.41 14.82 18.49
C GLY A 152 11.53 14.81 19.54
N ARG A 153 11.93 13.63 20.03
CA ARG A 153 13.08 13.49 20.94
C ARG A 153 14.38 13.90 20.27
N PHE A 154 14.62 13.43 19.04
CA PHE A 154 15.81 13.83 18.28
C PHE A 154 15.91 15.35 18.11
N LEU A 155 14.80 16.03 17.80
CA LEU A 155 14.78 17.50 17.72
C LEU A 155 15.05 18.14 19.08
N SER A 156 14.43 17.63 20.15
CA SER A 156 14.65 18.10 21.51
C SER A 156 16.14 18.02 21.89
N ASP A 157 16.79 16.88 21.64
CA ASP A 157 18.21 16.67 21.95
C ASP A 157 19.09 17.65 21.14
N LYS A 158 18.83 17.79 19.83
CA LYS A 158 19.57 18.69 18.94
C LYS A 158 19.49 20.17 19.36
N PHE A 159 18.37 20.61 19.94
CA PHE A 159 18.16 22.00 20.33
C PHE A 159 18.37 22.28 21.83
N GLN A 160 18.48 21.24 22.67
CA GLN A 160 18.76 21.36 24.11
C GLN A 160 20.23 21.20 24.48
N GLU A 161 21.08 20.68 23.59
CA GLU A 161 22.53 20.80 23.75
C GLU A 161 22.90 22.30 23.69
N PRO A 162 23.35 22.93 24.79
CA PRO A 162 23.91 24.25 24.71
C PRO A 162 25.19 24.11 23.88
N ASP A 163 25.34 24.95 22.87
CA ASP A 163 26.59 25.08 22.13
C ASP A 163 27.66 25.60 23.12
N ALA A 164 28.29 24.68 23.86
CA ALA A 164 29.28 24.98 24.89
C ALA A 164 30.57 25.59 24.29
N GLY A 165 30.62 25.76 22.96
CA GLY A 165 31.63 26.51 22.22
C GLY A 165 31.29 27.98 21.95
N LEU A 166 30.05 28.44 22.16
CA LEU A 166 29.66 29.85 22.00
C LEU A 166 29.74 30.63 23.32
N VAL A 167 30.81 30.42 24.09
CA VAL A 167 31.29 31.47 24.99
C VAL A 167 32.13 32.41 24.13
N LEU A 168 31.49 33.45 23.61
CA LEU A 168 32.22 34.63 23.11
C LEU A 168 33.02 35.20 24.29
N GLY A 169 34.26 34.72 24.42
CA GLY A 169 35.29 35.33 25.24
C GLY A 169 35.60 36.71 24.67
N GLY A 170 34.82 37.70 25.10
CA GLY A 170 35.09 39.11 24.90
C GLY A 170 35.75 39.68 26.15
N HIS A 171 37.08 39.75 26.12
CA HIS A 171 37.86 40.67 26.93
C HIS A 171 37.62 42.12 26.51
#